data_AF-A0A2Z5JP72-F1
#
_entry.id   AF-A0A2Z5JP72-F1
#
_cell.length_a   1.000
_cell.length_b   1.000
_cell.length_c   1.000
_cell.angle_alpha   90.00
_cell.angle_beta   90.00
_cell.angle_gamma   90.00
#
_symmetry.space_group_name_H-M   'P 1'
#
loop_
_entity.id
_entity.type
_entity.pdbx_description
1 polymer ?
#
loop_
_entity_poly.entity_id
_entity_poly.type
_entity_poly.pdbx_seq_one_letter_code
_entity_poly.pdbx_strand_id
1 'polypeptide(L)' 'MESAIGLYKTELIKPQRPWKTLSQVELATTEWTNWYNHRRLHGEIGHVPPVEYEAN' A
#
# COMPACT_ATOMS: atom_id res chain seq x y z
N MET A 1 2.78 15.47 2.10
CA MET A 1 2.09 14.21 1.79
C MET A 1 2.84 13.49 0.68
N GLU A 2 3.39 12.30 0.93
CA GLU A 2 3.85 11.44 -0.16
C GLU A 2 2.62 10.78 -0.83
N SER A 3 2.63 10.63 -2.15
CA SER A 3 1.52 9.97 -2.85
C SER A 3 1.50 8.47 -2.54
N ALA A 4 0.32 7.84 -2.62
CA ALA A 4 0.17 6.40 -2.46
C ALA A 4 1.13 5.59 -3.36
N ILE A 5 1.33 6.06 -4.61
CA ILE A 5 2.29 5.46 -5.55
C ILE A 5 3.75 5.67 -5.12
N GLY A 6 4.08 6.82 -4.52
CA GLY A 6 5.40 7.06 -3.93
C GLY A 6 5.70 6.07 -2.80
N LEU A 7 4.75 5.91 -1.89
CA LEU A 7 4.81 4.95 -0.78
C LEU A 7 4.91 3.51 -1.29
N TYR A 8 4.04 3.11 -2.21
CA TYR A 8 4.10 1.78 -2.85
C TYR A 8 5.48 1.47 -3.42
N LYS A 9 6.08 2.44 -4.14
CA LYS A 9 7.43 2.25 -4.71
C LYS A 9 8.49 2.13 -3.62
N THR A 10 8.40 2.92 -2.54
CA THR A 10 9.40 2.98 -1.48
C THR A 10 9.29 1.82 -0.48
N GLU A 11 8.08 1.42 -0.12
CA GLU A 11 7.81 0.37 0.88
C GLU A 11 7.79 -1.03 0.27
N LEU A 12 7.30 -1.19 -0.97
CA LEU A 12 7.16 -2.51 -1.60
C LEU A 12 8.20 -2.76 -2.69
N ILE A 13 8.25 -1.89 -3.71
CA ILE A 13 8.96 -2.20 -4.96
C ILE A 13 10.48 -2.10 -4.82
N LYS A 14 11.00 -1.05 -4.18
CA LYS A 14 12.45 -0.85 -4.01
C LYS A 14 13.09 -1.87 -3.07
N PRO A 15 12.51 -2.19 -1.89
CA PRO A 15 13.17 -3.07 -0.91
C PRO A 15 13.26 -4.53 -1.35
N GLN A 16 12.31 -5.00 -2.17
CA GLN A 16 12.20 -6.41 -2.55
C GLN A 16 12.84 -6.75 -3.91
N ARG A 17 13.66 -5.84 -4.46
CA ARG A 17 14.39 -6.13 -5.71
C ARG A 17 15.53 -7.14 -5.46
N PRO A 18 15.87 -7.98 -6.45
CA PRO A 18 15.26 -8.09 -7.77
C PRO A 18 13.98 -8.95 -7.77
N TRP A 19 12.98 -8.51 -8.52
CA TRP A 19 11.77 -9.28 -8.80
C TRP A 19 12.04 -10.26 -9.94
N LYS A 20 11.78 -11.55 -9.73
CA LYS A 20 12.12 -12.60 -10.71
C LYS A 20 10.99 -12.90 -11.69
N THR A 21 9.75 -12.65 -11.28
CA THR A 21 8.55 -12.94 -12.08
C THR A 21 7.49 -11.86 -11.85
N LEU A 22 6.60 -11.69 -12.82
CA LEU A 22 5.43 -10.82 -12.69
C LEU A 22 4.52 -11.28 -11.54
N SER A 23 4.29 -12.58 -11.40
CA SER A 23 3.40 -13.14 -10.38
C SER A 23 3.84 -12.83 -8.94
N GLN A 24 5.16 -12.74 -8.69
CA GLN A 24 5.67 -12.29 -7.39
C GLN A 24 5.29 -10.83 -7.10
N VAL A 25 5.37 -9.97 -8.11
CA VAL A 25 4.98 -8.56 -7.99
C VAL A 25 3.48 -8.45 -7.77
N GLU A 26 2.66 -9.21 -8.52
CA GLU A 26 1.20 -9.19 -8.39
C GLU A 26 0.73 -9.63 -7.01
N LEU A 27 1.32 -10.71 -6.46
CA LEU A 27 1.00 -11.18 -5.11
C LEU A 27 1.35 -10.11 -4.07
N ALA A 28 2.58 -9.62 -4.09
CA ALA A 28 3.06 -8.62 -3.14
C ALA A 28 2.26 -7.30 -3.25
N THR A 29 1.83 -6.93 -4.45
CA THR A 29 0.97 -5.77 -4.68
C THR A 29 -0.38 -5.96 -4.03
N THR A 30 -0.99 -7.14 -4.20
CA THR A 30 -2.28 -7.48 -3.60
C THR A 30 -2.21 -7.41 -2.07
N GLU A 31 -1.15 -7.96 -1.48
CA GLU A 31 -0.92 -7.90 -0.03
C GLU A 31 -0.72 -6.46 0.47
N TRP A 32 0.07 -5.66 -0.26
CA TRP A 32 0.31 -4.26 0.09
C TRP A 32 -0.96 -3.42 -0.01
N THR A 33 -1.75 -3.57 -1.07
CA THR A 33 -3.02 -2.87 -1.25
C THR A 33 -4.01 -3.24 -0.16
N ASN A 34 -4.12 -4.53 0.19
CA ASN A 34 -4.97 -4.96 1.30
C ASN A 34 -4.55 -4.31 2.62
N TRP A 35 -3.25 -4.33 2.95
CA TRP A 35 -2.74 -3.66 4.14
C TRP A 35 -2.98 -2.14 4.12
N TYR A 36 -2.67 -1.48 3.00
CA TYR A 36 -2.82 -0.03 2.84
C TYR A 36 -4.28 0.40 3.05
N ASN A 37 -5.24 -0.30 2.42
CA ASN A 37 -6.64 0.10 2.47
C ASN A 37 -7.35 -0.31 3.76
N HIS A 38 -7.01 -1.45 4.35
CA HIS A 38 -7.77 -2.02 5.47
C HIS A 38 -7.08 -1.93 6.83
N ARG A 39 -5.79 -1.59 6.89
CA ARG A 39 -5.01 -1.65 8.14
C ARG A 39 -4.12 -0.44 8.39
N ARG A 40 -3.66 0.26 7.35
CA ARG A 40 -2.80 1.43 7.51
C ARG A 40 -3.62 2.59 8.05
N LEU A 41 -3.18 3.17 9.16
CA LEU A 41 -3.82 4.37 9.72
C LEU A 41 -3.21 5.61 9.08
N HIS A 42 -4.07 6.55 8.70
CA HIS A 42 -3.66 7.79 8.05
C HIS A 42 -4.07 8.98 8.90
N GLY A 43 -3.10 9.69 9.47
CA GLY A 43 -3.37 10.85 10.33
C GLY A 43 -4.13 11.98 9.62
N GLU A 44 -3.92 12.13 8.31
CA GLU A 44 -4.57 13.15 7.47
C GLU A 44 -6.08 12.91 7.28
N ILE A 45 -6.56 11.68 7.45
CA ILE A 45 -7.98 11.31 7.35
C ILE A 45 -8.55 10.89 8.71
N GLY A 46 -7.95 11.34 9.81
CA GLY A 46 -8.48 11.10 11.16
C GLY A 46 -8.02 9.79 11.82
N HIS A 47 -6.87 9.25 11.42
CA HIS A 47 -6.28 8.02 11.98
C HIS A 47 -7.15 6.77 11.78
N VAL A 48 -7.87 6.70 10.66
CA VAL A 48 -8.60 5.50 10.24
C VAL A 48 -7.98 4.91 8.97
N PRO A 49 -8.27 3.63 8.65
CA PRO A 49 -7.97 3.05 7.35
C PRO A 49 -8.70 3.78 6.20
N PRO A 50 -8.12 3.84 4.99
CA PRO A 50 -8.75 4.47 3.84
C PRO A 50 -10.16 3.94 3.56
N VAL A 51 -10.36 2.62 3.65
CA VAL A 51 -11.67 2.01 3.41
C VAL A 51 -12.76 2.49 4.37
N GLU A 52 -12.39 2.79 5.62
CA GLU A 52 -13.35 3.29 6.61
C GLU A 52 -13.69 4.76 6.36
N TYR A 53 -12.70 5.56 5.92
CA TYR A 53 -12.92 6.95 5.55
C TYR A 53 -13.81 7.09 4.30
N GLU A 54 -13.63 6.23 3.29
CA GLU A 54 -14.42 6.27 2.04
C GLU A 54 -15.84 5.72 2.19
N ALA A 55 -16.11 4.92 3.23
CA ALA A 55 -17.42 4.36 3.49
C ALA A 55 -18.40 5.33 4.18
N ASN A 56 -17.94 6.55 4.50
CA ASN A 56 -18.66 7.56 5.28
C ASN A 56 -18.91 8.84 4.47
#